data_AF-A0A1I2ZXB7-F1
#
_entry.id   AF-A0A1I2ZXB7-F1
#
_cell.length_a   1.000
_cell.length_b   1.000
_cell.length_c   1.000
_cell.angle_alpha   90.00
_cell.angle_beta   90.00
_cell.angle_gamma   90.00
#
_symmetry.space_group_name_H-M   'P 1'
#
loop_
_entity.id
_entity.type
_entity.pdbx_description
1 polymer ?
#
loop_
_entity_poly.entity_id
_entity_poly.type
_entity_poly.pdbx_seq_one_letter_code
_entity_poly.pdbx_strand_id
1 'polypeptide(L)' 'MVLAAYNGGRGNVNKWMDEKKISGSIKDIQMIPFPETKNFVAKVLWNYKVYQWLYAK' A
#
# COMPACT_ATOMS: atom_id res chain seq x y z
N MET A 1 -0.53 0.53 5.40
CA MET A 1 -1.77 1.31 5.13
C MET A 1 -1.57 2.77 4.80
N VAL A 2 -0.61 3.49 5.41
CA VAL A 2 -0.45 4.94 5.20
C VAL A 2 -0.29 5.32 3.72
N LEU A 3 0.52 4.58 2.95
CA LEU A 3 0.69 4.81 1.51
C LEU A 3 -0.62 4.66 0.72
N ALA A 4 -1.43 3.64 1.04
CA ALA A 4 -2.73 3.44 0.41
C ALA A 4 -3.72 4.54 0.81
N ALA A 5 -3.68 5.02 2.06
CA ALA A 5 -4.54 6.11 2.53
C ALA A 5 -4.13 7.47 1.93
N TYR A 6 -2.85 7.65 1.60
CA TYR A 6 -2.33 8.84 0.94
C TYR A 6 -2.87 8.96 -0.50
N ASN A 7 -2.83 7.88 -1.28
CA ASN A 7 -3.30 7.91 -2.68
C ASN A 7 -4.80 7.57 -2.83
N GLY A 8 -5.29 6.54 -2.13
CA GLY A 8 -6.67 6.07 -2.22
C GLY A 8 -7.62 6.66 -1.17
N GLY A 9 -7.12 7.51 -0.26
CA GLY A 9 -7.92 8.17 0.78
C GLY A 9 -8.13 7.32 2.05
N ARG A 10 -8.05 7.96 3.22
CA ARG A 10 -8.22 7.30 4.53
C ARG A 10 -9.59 6.63 4.70
N GLY A 11 -10.67 7.26 4.22
CA GLY A 11 -12.03 6.70 4.34
C GLY A 11 -12.19 5.38 3.59
N ASN A 12 -11.60 5.27 2.39
CA ASN A 12 -11.62 4.03 1.61
C ASN A 12 -10.81 2.93 2.29
N VAL A 13 -9.63 3.28 2.81
CA VAL A 13 -8.79 2.34 3.56
C VAL A 13 -9.49 1.81 4.82
N ASN A 14 -10.16 2.68 5.56
CA ASN A 14 -10.97 2.27 6.72
C ASN A 14 -12.09 1.32 6.28
N LYS A 15 -12.85 1.68 5.25
CA LYS A 15 -13.91 0.81 4.70
C LYS A 15 -13.38 -0.58 4.32
N TRP A 16 -12.23 -0.67 3.67
CA TRP A 16 -11.65 -1.96 3.29
C TRP A 16 -11.18 -2.80 4.49
N MET A 17 -10.74 -2.15 5.58
CA MET A 17 -10.42 -2.83 6.84
C MET A 17 -11.69 -3.32 7.56
N ASP A 18 -12.72 -2.49 7.61
CA ASP A 18 -14.00 -2.82 8.24
C ASP A 18 -14.68 -3.98 7.52
N GLU A 19 -14.60 -4.01 6.18
CA GLU A 19 -15.04 -5.12 5.33
C GLU A 19 -14.11 -6.35 5.37
N LYS A 20 -13.04 -6.32 6.18
CA LYS A 20 -12.01 -7.36 6.29
C LYS A 20 -11.37 -7.77 4.95
N LYS A 21 -11.41 -6.89 3.94
CA LYS A 21 -10.75 -7.09 2.65
C LYS A 21 -9.24 -6.96 2.75
N ILE A 22 -8.78 -6.14 3.69
CA ILE A 22 -7.37 -5.91 3.97
C ILE A 22 -7.16 -5.84 5.48
N SER A 23 -6.08 -6.44 5.98
CA SER A 23 -5.69 -6.46 7.40
C SER A 23 -4.87 -5.24 7.82
N GLY A 24 -4.37 -4.49 6.84
CA GLY A 24 -3.48 -3.36 7.04
C GLY A 24 -2.00 -3.66 6.85
N SER A 25 -1.70 -4.91 6.51
CA SER A 25 -0.36 -5.38 6.17
C SER A 25 0.01 -5.07 4.72
N ILE A 26 1.31 -5.01 4.45
CA ILE A 26 1.87 -4.96 3.09
C ILE A 26 1.46 -6.20 2.28
N LYS A 27 1.14 -7.32 2.94
CA LYS A 27 0.67 -8.54 2.27
C LYS A 27 -0.66 -8.33 1.50
N ASP A 28 -1.43 -7.33 1.90
CA ASP A 28 -2.77 -7.09 1.36
C ASP A 28 -2.79 -6.24 0.09
N ILE A 29 -1.61 -5.85 -0.45
CA ILE A 29 -1.53 -4.96 -1.62
C ILE A 29 -2.35 -5.49 -2.80
N GLN A 30 -2.34 -6.80 -3.02
CA GLN A 30 -3.08 -7.41 -4.11
C GLN A 30 -4.61 -7.31 -3.95
N MET A 31 -5.08 -7.13 -2.72
CA MET A 31 -6.49 -7.00 -2.35
C MET A 31 -7.00 -5.55 -2.40
N ILE A 32 -6.12 -4.57 -2.66
CA ILE A 32 -6.53 -3.17 -2.85
C ILE A 32 -7.44 -3.07 -4.09
N PRO A 33 -8.71 -2.64 -3.96
CA PRO A 33 -9.67 -2.66 -5.07
C PRO A 33 -9.35 -1.67 -6.18
N PHE A 34 -8.67 -0.58 -5.84
CA PHE A 34 -8.34 0.48 -6.78
C PHE A 34 -7.01 0.17 -7.47
N PRO A 35 -7.00 -0.08 -8.80
CA PRO A 35 -5.78 -0.47 -9.51
C PRO A 35 -4.68 0.61 -9.44
N GLU A 36 -5.06 1.89 -9.49
CA GLU A 36 -4.13 3.01 -9.36
C GLU A 36 -3.43 2.98 -7.99
N THR A 37 -4.20 2.89 -6.91
CA THR A 37 -3.65 2.83 -5.54
C THR A 37 -2.80 1.59 -5.32
N LYS A 38 -3.22 0.43 -5.84
CA LYS A 38 -2.43 -0.80 -5.79
C LYS A 38 -1.08 -0.61 -6.48
N ASN A 39 -1.09 -0.07 -7.71
CA ASN A 39 0.13 0.17 -8.49
C ASN A 39 1.05 1.20 -7.83
N PHE A 40 0.47 2.26 -7.26
CA PHE A 40 1.22 3.27 -6.51
C PHE A 40 1.95 2.65 -5.32
N VAL A 41 1.24 1.91 -4.47
CA VAL A 41 1.83 1.28 -3.27
C VAL A 41 2.91 0.27 -3.66
N ALA A 42 2.68 -0.54 -4.68
CA ALA A 42 3.67 -1.50 -5.19
C ALA A 42 4.95 -0.80 -5.67
N LYS A 43 4.83 0.28 -6.46
CA LYS A 43 5.99 1.06 -6.95
C LYS A 43 6.78 1.70 -5.81
N VAL A 44 6.10 2.31 -4.84
CA VAL A 44 6.77 2.94 -3.70
C VAL A 44 7.55 1.92 -2.88
N LEU A 45 6.98 0.75 -2.60
CA LEU A 45 7.66 -0.29 -1.84
C LEU A 45 8.83 -0.91 -2.61
N TRP A 46 8.71 -1.06 -3.92
CA TRP A 46 9.81 -1.48 -4.76
C TRP A 46 10.97 -0.48 -4.69
N ASN A 47 10.68 0.80 -4.92
CA ASN A 47 11.68 1.86 -4.84
C ASN A 47 12.31 1.91 -3.45
N TYR A 48 11.51 1.80 -2.39
CA TYR A 48 12.03 1.75 -1.02
C TYR A 48 13.06 0.62 -0.84
N LYS A 49 12.78 -0.60 -1.33
CA LYS A 49 13.75 -1.70 -1.31
C LYS A 49 15.02 -1.38 -2.10
N VAL A 50 14.89 -0.77 -3.27
CA VAL A 50 16.05 -0.36 -4.09
C VAL A 50 16.89 0.67 -3.36
N TYR A 51 16.26 1.70 -2.76
CA TYR A 51 16.96 2.70 -1.96
C TYR A 51 17.62 2.08 -0.73
N GLN A 52 16.94 1.18 -0.03
CA GLN A 52 17.55 0.43 1.07
C GLN A 52 18.77 -0.36 0.59
N TRP A 53 18.73 -1.01 -0.57
CA TRP A 53 19.88 -1.73 -1.10
C TRP A 53 21.04 -0.79 -1.49
N LEU A 54 20.74 0.33 -2.17
CA LEU A 54 21.76 1.29 -2.63
C LEU A 54 22.46 2.02 -1.47
N TYR A 55 21.73 2.27 -0.38
CA TYR A 55 22.19 3.10 0.74
C TYR A 55 22.29 2.33 2.06
N ALA A 56 22.12 0.99 2.05
CA ALA A 56 22.46 0.15 3.19
C ALA A 56 23.99 0.14 3.32
N LYS A 57 24.47 1.05 4.16
CA LYS A 57 25.84 1.08 4.65
C LYS A 57 25.96 0.20 5.89
#